data_AF-A0A6J3AA02-F1
#
_entry.id   AF-A0A6J3AA02-F1
#
_cell.length_a   1.000
_cell.length_b   1.000
_cell.length_c   1.000
_cell.angle_alpha   90.00
_cell.angle_beta   90.00
_cell.angle_gamma   90.00
#
_symmetry.space_group_name_H-M   'P 1'
#
loop_
_entity.id
_entity.type
_entity.pdbx_description
1 polymer ?
#
loop_
_entity_poly.entity_id
_entity_poly.type
_entity_poly.pdbx_seq_one_letter_code
_entity_poly.pdbx_strand_id
1 'polypeptide(L)'
;MLKKVVSVHPGDVLITSCTYNTEDRKLATVGGFGILEEMCVNYAHYYPRSQLELCKSAVDPGFLQKFFHLVNRFNSEEVCTCPQASVPEQFASVPWNSFSRQVLGALYGFAPISVHCNKSSAVRFQVPLPRQRQGRVQLGPCRGDALPASRCPGAGLQLPAPLCPASPTKNAGQRG
;
A
#
# COMPACT_ATOMS: atom_id res chain seq x y z
N MET A 1 13.92 -16.56 10.72
CA MET A 1 13.83 -17.25 9.41
C MET A 1 12.39 -17.61 9.13
N LEU A 2 11.92 -17.48 7.88
CA LEU A 2 10.56 -17.92 7.52
C LEU A 2 10.41 -19.43 7.74
N LYS A 3 9.24 -19.89 8.19
CA LYS A 3 8.94 -21.32 8.38
C LYS A 3 8.98 -22.10 7.06
N LYS A 4 8.66 -21.43 5.95
CA LYS A 4 8.67 -21.98 4.59
C LYS A 4 9.35 -20.99 3.66
N VAL A 5 10.28 -21.49 2.85
CA VAL A 5 10.91 -20.70 1.78
C VAL A 5 9.89 -20.44 0.67
N VAL A 6 9.86 -19.20 0.19
CA VAL A 6 8.96 -18.76 -0.88
C VAL A 6 9.78 -18.46 -2.13
N SER A 7 9.44 -19.09 -3.25
CA SER A 7 10.06 -18.84 -4.55
C SER A 7 9.31 -17.72 -5.27
N VAL A 8 10.04 -16.69 -5.69
CA VAL A 8 9.51 -15.54 -6.44
C VAL A 8 10.09 -15.58 -7.84
N HIS A 9 9.24 -15.46 -8.86
CA HIS A 9 9.61 -15.53 -10.26
C HIS A 9 9.41 -14.18 -10.97
N PRO A 10 10.10 -13.94 -12.10
CA PRO A 10 9.82 -12.77 -12.92
C PRO A 10 8.34 -12.70 -13.33
N GLY A 11 7.72 -11.54 -13.16
CA GLY A 11 6.30 -11.33 -13.39
C GLY A 11 5.43 -11.42 -12.12
N ASP A 12 5.96 -11.98 -11.03
CA ASP A 12 5.28 -11.95 -9.74
C ASP A 12 5.26 -10.53 -9.15
N VAL A 13 4.23 -10.26 -8.34
CA VAL A 13 4.07 -8.98 -7.63
C VAL A 13 4.22 -9.21 -6.14
N LEU A 14 5.18 -8.51 -5.53
CA LEU A 14 5.36 -8.49 -4.08
C LEU A 14 4.57 -7.34 -3.48
N ILE A 15 3.65 -7.66 -2.58
CA ILE A 15 2.79 -6.69 -1.90
C ILE A 15 3.15 -6.67 -0.42
N THR A 16 3.53 -5.49 0.07
CA THR A 16 3.75 -5.22 1.48
C THR A 16 2.64 -4.29 1.96
N SER A 17 1.91 -4.71 3.00
CA SER A 17 0.85 -3.91 3.63
C SER A 17 1.15 -3.76 5.10
N CYS A 18 1.00 -2.54 5.60
CA CYS A 18 1.19 -2.19 7.00
C CYS A 18 -0.13 -1.61 7.52
N THR A 19 -0.51 -2.02 8.73
CA THR A 19 -1.68 -1.47 9.44
C THR A 19 -1.19 -0.60 10.57
N TYR A 20 -1.69 0.63 10.64
CA TYR A 20 -1.26 1.65 11.59
C TYR A 20 -2.40 2.02 12.53
N ASN A 21 -2.08 2.32 13.79
CA ASN A 21 -2.99 2.96 14.74
C ASN A 21 -2.50 4.39 14.98
N THR A 22 -3.38 5.37 14.76
CA THR A 22 -3.10 6.80 14.97
C THR A 22 -4.06 7.45 15.98
N GLU A 23 -4.69 6.66 16.86
CA GLU A 23 -5.62 7.13 17.89
C GLU A 23 -4.95 8.09 18.89
N ASP A 24 -3.65 7.95 19.11
CA ASP A 24 -2.82 8.80 19.96
C ASP A 24 -2.29 10.06 19.23
N ARG A 25 -2.55 10.20 17.93
CA ARG A 25 -2.04 11.29 17.09
C ARG A 25 -3.11 12.33 16.80
N LYS A 26 -2.76 13.60 16.99
CA LYS A 26 -3.66 14.75 16.70
C LYS A 26 -3.62 15.20 15.24
N LEU A 27 -2.49 15.00 14.57
CA LEU A 27 -2.26 15.39 13.18
C LEU A 27 -2.05 14.14 12.32
N ALA A 28 -2.22 14.28 11.02
CA ALA A 28 -1.90 13.22 10.08
C ALA A 28 -0.43 12.83 10.16
N THR A 29 -0.19 11.52 10.27
CA THR A 29 1.13 10.94 10.19
C THR A 29 1.48 10.65 8.73
N VAL A 30 2.62 11.14 8.27
CA VAL A 30 3.09 10.99 6.90
C VAL A 30 4.31 10.08 6.82
N GLY A 31 4.62 9.60 5.63
CA GLY A 31 5.80 8.76 5.42
C GLY A 31 7.10 9.56 5.51
N GLY A 32 8.08 9.08 6.28
CA GLY A 32 9.35 9.77 6.47
C GLY A 32 10.33 9.04 7.39
N PHE A 33 11.34 9.76 7.90
CA PHE A 33 12.42 9.21 8.73
C PHE A 33 12.37 9.70 10.19
N GLY A 34 11.55 10.70 10.49
CA GLY A 34 11.39 11.28 11.81
C GLY A 34 10.56 10.40 12.75
N ILE A 35 10.67 10.67 14.04
CA ILE A 35 9.96 9.93 15.12
C ILE A 35 8.43 10.14 15.11
N LEU A 36 7.95 11.17 14.42
CA LEU A 36 6.53 11.46 14.23
C LEU A 36 6.03 11.02 12.84
N GLU A 37 6.91 10.45 12.03
CA GLU A 37 6.63 9.97 10.68
C GLU A 37 6.60 8.43 10.68
N GLU A 38 6.09 7.84 9.60
CA GLU A 38 5.94 6.39 9.50
C GLU A 38 6.70 5.78 8.32
N MET A 39 6.96 4.48 8.43
CA MET A 39 7.60 3.69 7.39
C MET A 39 6.87 2.35 7.19
N CYS A 40 6.84 1.85 5.96
CA CYS A 40 6.38 0.49 5.63
C CYS A 40 7.48 -0.24 4.87
N VAL A 41 8.27 -1.06 5.57
CA VAL A 41 9.47 -1.71 5.02
C VAL A 41 9.48 -3.19 5.35
N ASN A 42 9.89 -4.01 4.38
CA ASN A 42 10.12 -5.44 4.56
C ASN A 42 11.52 -5.80 4.06
N TYR A 43 12.39 -6.25 4.96
CA TYR A 43 13.75 -6.70 4.63
C TYR A 43 13.75 -8.20 4.31
N ALA A 44 13.72 -8.52 3.01
CA ALA A 44 13.75 -9.91 2.55
C ALA A 44 15.17 -10.44 2.47
N HIS A 45 15.44 -11.56 3.14
CA HIS A 45 16.68 -12.32 2.96
C HIS A 45 16.44 -13.41 1.90
N TYR A 46 17.16 -13.36 0.78
CA TYR A 46 16.88 -14.22 -0.38
C TYR A 46 18.17 -14.71 -1.07
N TYR A 47 18.03 -15.77 -1.87
CA TYR A 47 19.08 -16.31 -2.75
C TYR A 47 18.46 -16.79 -4.08
N PRO A 48 19.23 -16.83 -5.19
CA PRO A 48 20.59 -16.31 -5.34
C PRO A 48 20.63 -14.77 -5.24
N ARG A 49 21.81 -14.22 -4.95
CA ARG A 49 21.99 -12.76 -4.89
C ARG A 49 21.62 -12.13 -6.23
N SER A 50 20.78 -11.11 -6.20
CA SER A 50 20.45 -10.30 -7.37
C SER A 50 21.05 -8.90 -7.25
N GLN A 51 20.95 -8.10 -8.31
CA GLN A 51 21.32 -6.68 -8.25
C GLN A 51 20.24 -5.82 -7.60
N LEU A 52 19.04 -6.34 -7.35
CA LEU A 52 17.92 -5.60 -6.76
C LEU A 52 18.14 -5.44 -5.25
N GLU A 53 18.21 -4.19 -4.79
CA GLU A 53 18.42 -3.87 -3.38
C GLU A 53 17.20 -3.22 -2.74
N LEU A 54 16.61 -2.24 -3.43
CA LEU A 54 15.46 -1.52 -2.93
C LEU A 54 14.42 -1.47 -4.02
N CYS A 55 13.22 -1.96 -3.74
CA CYS A 55 12.06 -1.60 -4.55
C CYS A 55 10.93 -1.09 -3.66
N LYS A 56 10.42 0.09 -4.02
CA LYS A 56 9.33 0.76 -3.31
C LYS A 56 8.31 1.30 -4.31
N SER A 57 7.10 1.53 -3.82
CA SER A 57 6.07 2.22 -4.59
C SER A 57 5.45 3.33 -3.75
N ALA A 58 4.93 4.34 -4.43
CA ALA A 58 4.16 5.42 -3.84
C ALA A 58 3.05 5.84 -4.80
N VAL A 59 2.00 6.49 -4.30
CA VAL A 59 0.95 7.06 -5.14
C VAL A 59 1.56 8.07 -6.13
N ASP A 60 1.04 8.13 -7.36
CA ASP A 60 1.43 9.16 -8.34
C ASP A 60 1.19 10.57 -7.74
N PRO A 61 2.21 11.44 -7.69
CA PRO A 61 2.09 12.77 -7.08
C PRO A 61 0.97 13.62 -7.69
N GLY A 62 0.70 13.49 -8.99
CA GLY A 62 -0.35 14.22 -9.66
C GLY A 62 -1.75 13.77 -9.23
N PHE A 63 -1.94 12.48 -8.92
CA PHE A 63 -3.18 11.99 -8.33
C PHE A 63 -3.34 12.42 -6.87
N LEU A 64 -2.25 12.48 -6.12
CA LEU A 64 -2.28 12.99 -4.75
C LEU A 64 -2.66 14.48 -4.69
N GLN A 65 -2.16 15.30 -5.63
CA GLN A 65 -2.56 16.70 -5.74
C GLN A 65 -4.06 16.86 -6.06
N LYS A 66 -4.62 15.99 -6.92
CA LYS A 66 -6.07 15.97 -7.18
C LYS A 66 -6.89 15.66 -5.93
N PHE A 67 -6.39 14.80 -5.04
CA PHE A 67 -7.02 14.56 -3.74
C PHE A 67 -7.08 15.84 -2.91
N PHE A 68 -5.97 16.57 -2.77
CA PHE A 68 -5.95 17.83 -2.01
C PHE A 68 -6.91 18.86 -2.60
N HIS A 69 -6.93 19.01 -3.93
CA HIS A 69 -7.87 19.91 -4.61
C HIS A 69 -9.34 19.51 -4.37
N LEU A 70 -9.64 18.21 -4.41
CA LEU A 70 -10.99 17.71 -4.16
C LEU A 70 -11.42 18.02 -2.73
N VAL A 71 -10.61 17.66 -1.74
CA VAL A 71 -10.91 17.91 -0.33
C VAL A 71 -11.06 19.40 -0.06
N ASN A 72 -10.22 20.26 -0.66
CA ASN A 72 -10.33 21.70 -0.50
C ASN A 72 -11.69 22.25 -0.97
N ARG A 73 -12.14 21.81 -2.15
CA ARG A 73 -13.42 22.22 -2.73
C ARG A 73 -14.62 21.85 -1.86
N PHE A 74 -14.56 20.71 -1.17
CA PHE A 74 -15.65 20.24 -0.31
C PHE A 74 -15.67 20.87 1.09
N ASN A 75 -14.56 21.45 1.54
CA ASN A 75 -14.44 22.10 2.85
C ASN A 75 -14.37 23.63 2.72
N SER A 76 -15.12 24.21 1.78
CA SER A 76 -15.27 25.67 1.61
C SER A 76 -13.94 26.45 1.50
N GLU A 77 -12.93 25.86 0.86
CA GLU A 77 -11.61 26.48 0.63
C GLU A 77 -10.72 26.66 1.87
N GLU A 78 -10.99 25.95 2.98
CA GLU A 78 -10.16 26.02 4.20
C GLU A 78 -8.83 25.25 4.11
N VAL A 79 -8.60 24.47 3.05
CA VAL A 79 -7.39 23.66 2.87
C VAL A 79 -6.38 24.38 1.96
N CYS A 80 -5.15 24.57 2.44
CA CYS A 80 -4.09 25.19 1.64
C CYS A 80 -3.59 24.23 0.54
N THR A 81 -4.17 24.31 -0.66
CA THR A 81 -3.63 23.69 -1.88
C THR A 81 -2.56 24.59 -2.50
N CYS A 82 -1.64 25.06 -1.67
CA CYS A 82 -0.68 26.09 -2.04
C CYS A 82 0.42 25.49 -2.94
N PRO A 83 0.78 26.13 -4.08
CA PRO A 83 1.74 25.57 -5.04
C PRO A 83 3.15 25.29 -4.46
N GLN A 84 3.49 25.96 -3.35
CA GLN A 84 4.80 25.88 -2.69
C GLN A 84 4.79 24.98 -1.44
N ALA A 85 3.61 24.55 -0.98
CA ALA A 85 3.51 23.74 0.23
C ALA A 85 3.95 22.30 -0.04
N SER A 86 4.79 21.78 0.84
CA SER A 86 5.21 20.38 0.82
C SER A 86 4.04 19.44 1.09
N VAL A 87 4.15 18.19 0.65
CA VAL A 87 3.11 17.18 0.87
C VAL A 87 2.75 17.01 2.37
N PRO A 88 3.72 16.97 3.32
CA PRO A 88 3.42 16.95 4.75
C PRO A 88 2.60 18.15 5.22
N GLU A 89 2.94 19.36 4.78
CA GLU A 89 2.21 20.58 5.14
C GLU A 89 0.78 20.55 4.61
N GLN A 90 0.59 20.09 3.36
CA GLN A 90 -0.75 19.94 2.79
C GLN A 90 -1.58 18.94 3.62
N PHE A 91 -1.03 17.79 4.00
CA PHE A 91 -1.72 16.83 4.87
C PHE A 91 -2.04 17.37 6.27
N ALA A 92 -1.17 18.22 6.83
CA ALA A 92 -1.41 18.87 8.11
C ALA A 92 -2.60 19.86 8.05
N SER A 93 -2.84 20.46 6.88
CA SER A 93 -3.96 21.40 6.67
C SER A 93 -5.31 20.72 6.36
N VAL A 94 -5.33 19.40 6.12
CA VAL A 94 -6.58 18.70 5.77
C VAL A 94 -7.48 18.50 7.00
N PRO A 95 -8.77 18.88 6.93
CA PRO A 95 -9.75 18.49 7.93
C PRO A 95 -10.08 17.00 7.79
N TRP A 96 -9.69 16.20 8.79
CA TRP A 96 -9.84 14.74 8.79
C TRP A 96 -11.21 14.26 9.25
N ASN A 97 -12.25 14.57 8.47
CA ASN A 97 -13.59 14.01 8.62
C ASN A 97 -13.75 12.67 7.87
N SER A 98 -14.94 12.05 7.95
CA SER A 98 -15.22 10.76 7.30
C SER A 98 -15.04 10.82 5.78
N PHE A 99 -15.41 11.93 5.15
CA PHE A 99 -15.26 12.13 3.70
C PHE A 99 -13.79 12.14 3.29
N SER A 100 -12.95 12.98 3.90
CA SER A 100 -11.52 13.06 3.58
C SER A 100 -10.81 11.70 3.72
N ARG A 101 -11.14 10.93 4.77
CA ARG A 101 -10.60 9.58 5.00
C ARG A 101 -11.05 8.58 3.93
N GLN A 102 -12.33 8.59 3.57
CA GLN A 102 -12.86 7.68 2.55
C GLN A 102 -12.29 7.99 1.16
N VAL A 103 -12.18 9.27 0.81
CA VAL A 103 -11.61 9.70 -0.47
C VAL A 103 -10.12 9.33 -0.54
N LEU A 104 -9.35 9.51 0.54
CA LEU A 104 -7.96 9.08 0.57
C LEU A 104 -7.84 7.55 0.45
N GLY A 105 -8.69 6.80 1.13
CA GLY A 105 -8.76 5.34 1.01
C GLY A 105 -9.06 4.90 -0.43
N ALA A 106 -10.01 5.55 -1.10
CA ALA A 106 -10.32 5.31 -2.51
C ALA A 106 -9.14 5.69 -3.42
N LEU A 107 -8.47 6.82 -3.16
CA LEU A 107 -7.26 7.20 -3.88
C LEU A 107 -6.22 6.08 -3.82
N TYR A 108 -5.89 5.58 -2.62
CA TYR A 108 -4.92 4.50 -2.46
C TYR A 108 -5.40 3.14 -2.98
N GLY A 109 -6.68 2.95 -3.25
CA GLY A 109 -7.22 1.72 -3.85
C GLY A 109 -7.25 1.71 -5.39
N PHE A 110 -7.18 2.89 -6.02
CA PHE A 110 -7.40 3.01 -7.47
C PHE A 110 -6.36 3.85 -8.22
N ALA A 111 -5.63 4.74 -7.54
CA ALA A 111 -4.68 5.63 -8.19
C ALA A 111 -3.47 4.86 -8.74
N PRO A 112 -2.92 5.26 -9.89
CA PRO A 112 -1.66 4.72 -10.36
C PRO A 112 -0.54 4.92 -9.34
N ILE A 113 0.38 3.95 -9.31
CA ILE A 113 1.56 4.01 -8.44
C ILE A 113 2.82 4.29 -9.26
N SER A 114 3.73 5.05 -8.67
CA SER A 114 5.10 5.22 -9.14
C SER A 114 5.98 4.19 -8.44
N VAL A 115 6.60 3.30 -9.21
CA VAL A 115 7.50 2.27 -8.69
C VAL A 115 8.94 2.70 -8.89
N HIS A 116 9.73 2.56 -7.84
CA HIS A 116 11.15 2.90 -7.80
C HIS A 116 11.93 1.68 -7.36
N CYS A 117 12.61 1.02 -8.30
CA CYS A 117 13.54 -0.06 -7.99
C CYS A 117 14.99 0.40 -8.26
N ASN A 118 15.86 0.22 -7.27
CA ASN A 118 17.28 0.54 -7.28
C ASN A 118 18.15 -0.71 -7.21
N LYS A 119 19.30 -0.62 -7.90
CA LYS A 119 20.41 -1.56 -7.79
C LYS A 119 21.19 -1.32 -6.49
N SER A 120 22.05 -2.27 -6.15
CA SER A 120 23.03 -2.09 -5.06
C SER A 120 24.03 -0.95 -5.27
N SER A 121 24.19 -0.45 -6.48
CA SER A 121 24.95 0.77 -6.77
C SER A 121 24.17 2.06 -6.51
N ALA A 122 22.99 1.98 -5.88
CA ALA A 122 22.03 3.08 -5.68
C ALA A 122 21.45 3.69 -6.97
N VAL A 123 21.71 3.10 -8.13
CA VAL A 123 21.17 3.56 -9.42
C VAL A 123 19.87 2.84 -9.75
N ARG A 124 18.90 3.57 -10.33
CA ARG A 124 17.63 2.99 -10.80
C ARG A 124 17.84 1.94 -11.88
N PHE A 125 16.99 0.92 -11.90
CA PHE A 125 16.87 0.07 -13.08
C PHE A 125 16.29 0.88 -14.24
N GLN A 126 16.99 0.88 -15.38
CA GLN A 126 16.51 1.49 -16.62
C GLN A 126 15.52 0.54 -17.29
N VAL A 127 14.27 0.58 -16.83
CA VAL A 127 13.18 -0.15 -17.48
C VAL A 127 12.15 0.89 -17.90
N PRO A 128 11.55 0.80 -19.09
CA PRO A 128 10.39 1.61 -19.42
C PRO A 128 9.26 1.18 -18.48
N LEU A 129 9.04 1.91 -17.38
CA LEU A 129 7.85 1.70 -16.57
C LEU A 129 6.73 2.55 -17.17
N PRO A 130 5.72 1.96 -17.84
CA PRO A 130 4.45 2.65 -17.98
C PRO A 130 3.92 2.97 -16.58
N ARG A 131 3.12 4.04 -16.44
CA ARG A 131 2.33 4.27 -15.21
C ARG A 131 1.64 2.96 -14.84
N GLN A 132 2.13 2.31 -13.79
CA GLN A 132 1.65 0.98 -13.42
C GLN A 132 0.25 1.16 -12.84
N ARG A 133 -0.74 0.54 -13.48
CA ARG A 133 -2.05 0.38 -12.85
C ARG A 133 -1.82 -0.43 -11.59
N GLN A 134 -2.38 0.01 -10.47
CA GLN A 134 -2.26 -0.71 -9.22
C GLN A 134 -2.69 -2.16 -9.45
N GLY A 135 -1.82 -3.11 -9.09
CA GLY A 135 -2.09 -4.54 -9.26
C GLY A 135 -3.34 -4.89 -8.47
N ARG A 136 -4.50 -4.94 -9.14
CA ARG A 136 -5.74 -5.31 -8.51
C ARG A 136 -5.70 -6.82 -8.32
N VAL A 137 -5.24 -7.23 -7.16
CA VAL A 137 -5.36 -8.61 -6.74
C VAL A 137 -6.85 -8.90 -6.59
N GLN A 138 -7.37 -9.87 -7.34
CA GLN A 138 -8.67 -10.45 -7.01
C GLN A 138 -8.53 -11.11 -5.66
N LEU A 139 -9.20 -10.53 -4.66
CA LEU A 139 -9.27 -11.10 -3.34
C LEU A 139 -10.22 -12.29 -3.38
N GLY A 140 -9.69 -13.49 -3.14
CA GLY A 140 -10.45 -14.73 -3.04
C GLY A 140 -10.52 -15.22 -1.59
N PRO A 141 -11.44 -16.13 -1.26
CA PRO A 141 -11.44 -16.78 0.04
C PRO A 141 -10.10 -17.50 0.25
N CYS A 142 -9.44 -17.24 1.39
CA CYS A 142 -8.17 -17.88 1.72
C CYS A 142 -8.37 -19.41 1.77
N ARG A 143 -7.68 -20.17 0.91
CA ARG A 143 -7.53 -21.63 1.08
C ARG A 143 -6.30 -21.89 1.96
N GLY A 144 -6.50 -21.83 3.27
CA GLY A 144 -5.53 -22.21 4.29
C GLY A 144 -6.27 -22.51 5.58
N ASP A 145 -5.81 -23.54 6.30
CA ASP A 145 -6.45 -24.03 7.53
C ASP A 145 -6.77 -22.88 8.47
N ALA A 146 -8.04 -22.80 8.88
CA ALA A 146 -8.54 -21.77 9.77
C ALA A 146 -7.63 -21.66 11.00
N LEU A 147 -7.09 -20.45 11.26
CA LEU A 147 -6.60 -20.18 12.61
C LEU A 147 -7.78 -20.36 13.57
N PRO A 148 -7.61 -21.06 14.71
CA PRO A 148 -8.70 -21.26 15.65
C PRO A 148 -9.17 -19.88 16.11
N ALA A 149 -10.47 -19.61 15.90
CA ALA A 149 -11.09 -18.39 16.35
C ALA A 149 -10.98 -18.32 17.88
N SER A 150 -10.11 -17.45 18.39
CA SER A 150 -10.15 -17.08 19.80
C SER A 150 -11.44 -16.30 20.04
N ARG A 151 -12.42 -16.95 20.67
CA ARG A 151 -13.67 -16.34 21.11
C ARG A 151 -13.36 -15.20 22.07
N CYS A 152 -13.55 -13.94 21.65
CA CYS A 152 -13.78 -12.86 22.59
C CYS A 152 -15.22 -13.00 23.12
N PRO A 153 -15.45 -13.10 24.44
CA PRO A 153 -16.80 -13.13 24.97
C PRO A 153 -17.41 -11.73 24.88
N GLY A 154 -18.45 -11.57 24.05
CA GLY A 154 -19.30 -10.38 24.04
C GLY A 154 -19.21 -9.48 22.80
N ALA A 155 -19.41 -10.01 21.59
CA ALA A 155 -19.92 -9.23 20.46
C ALA A 155 -20.53 -10.18 19.42
N GLY A 156 -21.85 -10.14 19.25
CA GLY A 156 -22.60 -10.94 18.28
C GLY A 156 -22.46 -10.48 16.83
N LEU A 157 -21.29 -10.01 16.41
CA LEU A 157 -20.98 -9.67 15.02
C LEU A 157 -19.89 -10.60 14.50
N GLN A 158 -20.25 -11.48 13.55
CA GLN A 158 -19.25 -12.21 12.77
C GLN A 158 -18.45 -11.19 11.95
N LEU A 159 -17.17 -11.00 12.28
CA LEU A 159 -16.26 -10.30 11.37
C LEU A 159 -16.17 -11.11 10.07
N PRO A 160 -16.27 -10.47 8.89
CA PRO A 160 -16.04 -11.16 7.62
C PRO A 160 -14.62 -11.73 7.60
N ALA A 161 -14.48 -12.93 7.05
CA ALA A 161 -13.20 -13.62 6.95
C ALA A 161 -12.15 -12.72 6.26
N PRO A 162 -10.86 -12.79 6.68
CA PRO A 162 -9.81 -12.05 6.01
C PRO A 162 -9.76 -12.46 4.54
N LEU A 163 -9.66 -11.46 3.66
CA LEU A 163 -9.58 -11.63 2.23
C LEU A 163 -8.09 -11.72 1.83
N CYS A 164 -7.70 -12.79 1.13
CA CYS A 164 -6.33 -13.02 0.67
C CYS A 164 -6.20 -12.86 -0.85
N PRO A 165 -4.98 -12.62 -1.38
CA PRO A 165 -4.72 -12.71 -2.81
C PRO A 165 -5.12 -14.08 -3.39
N ALA A 166 -6.02 -14.10 -4.39
CA ALA A 166 -6.32 -15.33 -5.13
C ALA A 166 -5.08 -15.76 -5.92
N SER A 167 -4.61 -16.98 -5.68
CA SER A 167 -3.56 -17.58 -6.51
C SER A 167 -4.10 -17.83 -7.93
N PRO A 168 -3.31 -17.59 -8.99
CA PRO A 168 -3.70 -18.01 -10.33
C PRO A 168 -3.85 -19.53 -10.36
N THR A 169 -5.04 -20.00 -10.73
CA THR A 169 -5.31 -21.42 -10.97
C THR A 169 -4.37 -21.91 -12.07
N LYS A 170 -3.40 -22.77 -11.72
CA LYS A 170 -2.71 -23.59 -12.73
C LYS A 170 -3.78 -24.45 -13.39
N ASN A 171 -4.08 -24.20 -14.66
CA ASN A 171 -4.81 -25.15 -15.51
C ASN A 171 -3.95 -26.42 -15.61
N ALA A 172 -4.23 -27.38 -14.74
CA ALA A 172 -3.81 -28.75 -14.92
C ALA A 172 -4.75 -29.39 -15.95
N GLY A 173 -4.26 -29.62 -17.16
CA GLY A 173 -4.93 -30.47 -18.14
C GLY A 173 -4.88 -29.97 -19.57
N GLN A 174 -3.87 -30.41 -20.31
CA GLN A 174 -4.09 -31.18 -21.53
C GLN A 174 -2.83 -32.00 -21.81
N ARG A 175 -2.96 -33.33 -21.62
CA ARG A 175 -2.11 -34.33 -22.27
C ARG A 175 -2.48 -34.34 -23.75
N GLY A 176 -1.46 -34.48 -24.59
CA GLY A 176 -1.51 -34.68 -26.03
C GLY A 176 -0.09 -34.75 -26.53
#